data_AF-A0A962V4B5-F1
#
_entry.id   AF-A0A962V4B5-F1
#
_cell.length_a   1.000
_cell.length_b   1.000
_cell.length_c   1.000
_cell.angle_alpha   90.00
_cell.angle_beta   90.00
_cell.angle_gamma   90.00
#
_symmetry.space_group_name_H-M   'P 1'
#
loop_
_entity.id
_entity.type
_entity.pdbx_description
1 polymer ?
#
loop_
_entity_poly.entity_id
_entity_poly.type
_entity_poly.pdbx_seq_one_letter_code
_entity_poly.pdbx_strand_id
1 'polypeptide(L)'
;MKTEQWQEIWLRARSHQHTLVAGVTRAPAAPSDLHVITINCATPSSTIGPLGEAQQQILRLLGEEADLPSAPSVRAGMRFWLLEDTPEAPYESRLVAVCNRLAEWDNGRAVLCLTGIDSADPATLSMLGTILQRPDWLQLPLLMLSQTLAGDAVVELAERLRQIFGEDAVLQLSSEPAADLSAASFEWDSLPAAVLRT
;
A
#
# COMPACT_ATOMS: atom_id res chain seq x y z
N MET A 1 -1.18 10.08 21.79
CA MET A 1 -2.17 10.28 20.72
C MET A 1 -1.88 9.45 19.47
N LYS A 2 -0.69 9.50 18.85
CA LYS A 2 -0.40 8.70 17.63
C LYS A 2 -0.61 7.18 17.81
N THR A 3 -0.32 6.61 18.97
CA THR A 3 -0.47 5.16 19.22
C THR A 3 -1.92 4.67 19.19
N GLU A 4 -2.86 5.44 19.73
CA GLU A 4 -4.29 5.08 19.77
C GLU A 4 -4.90 5.12 18.36
N GLN A 5 -4.54 6.13 17.56
CA GLN A 5 -4.99 6.22 16.17
C GLN A 5 -4.48 5.05 15.32
N TRP A 6 -3.24 4.60 15.55
CA TRP A 6 -2.71 3.41 14.87
C TRP A 6 -3.38 2.12 15.32
N GLN A 7 -3.79 2.00 16.58
CA GLN A 7 -4.58 0.85 17.03
C GLN A 7 -5.93 0.77 16.32
N GLU A 8 -6.58 1.90 16.11
CA GLU A 8 -7.81 1.99 15.31
C GLU A 8 -7.59 1.57 13.86
N ILE A 9 -6.55 2.11 13.20
CA ILE A 9 -6.17 1.72 11.83
C ILE A 9 -5.96 0.20 11.73
N TRP A 10 -5.24 -0.41 12.68
CA TRP A 10 -5.03 -1.86 12.69
C TRP A 10 -6.29 -2.65 12.98
N LEU A 11 -7.21 -2.13 13.80
CA LEU A 11 -8.51 -2.76 14.05
C LEU A 11 -9.38 -2.77 12.78
N ARG A 12 -9.35 -1.69 12.00
CA ARG A 12 -10.02 -1.62 10.70
C ARG A 12 -9.44 -2.61 9.71
N ALA A 13 -8.10 -2.71 9.64
CA ALA A 13 -7.44 -3.70 8.81
C ALA A 13 -7.84 -5.14 9.18
N ARG A 14 -7.91 -5.47 10.48
CA ARG A 14 -8.44 -6.76 10.98
C ARG A 14 -9.89 -7.01 10.57
N SER A 15 -10.67 -5.95 10.41
CA SER A 15 -12.07 -6.00 10.00
C SER A 15 -12.23 -6.00 8.47
N HIS A 16 -11.14 -6.26 7.72
CA HIS A 16 -11.11 -6.26 6.27
C HIS A 16 -11.51 -4.92 5.62
N GLN A 17 -11.30 -3.80 6.32
CA GLN A 17 -11.66 -2.48 5.81
C GLN A 17 -10.47 -1.80 5.13
N HIS A 18 -10.66 -1.38 3.88
CA HIS A 18 -9.69 -0.53 3.18
C HIS A 18 -9.63 0.84 3.85
N THR A 19 -8.42 1.35 4.04
CA THR A 19 -8.17 2.60 4.76
C THR A 19 -7.09 3.42 4.06
N LEU A 20 -7.35 4.70 3.81
CA LEU A 20 -6.36 5.69 3.42
C LEU A 20 -5.98 6.52 4.65
N VAL A 21 -4.68 6.60 4.94
CA VAL A 21 -4.15 7.34 6.08
C VAL A 21 -3.27 8.46 5.57
N ALA A 22 -3.65 9.69 5.90
CA ALA A 22 -2.93 10.90 5.53
C ALA A 22 -2.06 11.42 6.68
N GLY A 23 -0.98 12.13 6.35
CA GLY A 23 -0.05 12.71 7.32
C GLY A 23 1.07 11.76 7.74
N VAL A 24 1.26 10.64 7.05
CA VAL A 24 2.28 9.62 7.36
C VAL A 24 2.84 8.98 6.09
N THR A 25 4.15 8.73 6.09
CA THR A 25 4.83 8.06 4.98
C THR A 25 5.10 6.59 5.26
N ARG A 26 5.10 6.18 6.54
CA ARG A 26 5.42 4.83 6.98
C ARG A 26 4.52 4.41 8.13
N ALA A 27 4.01 3.18 8.06
CA ALA A 27 3.30 2.56 9.18
C ALA A 27 4.27 2.17 10.31
N PRO A 28 3.85 2.24 11.58
CA PRO A 28 4.59 1.64 12.69
C PRO A 28 4.64 0.11 12.52
N ALA A 29 5.40 -0.55 13.40
CA ALA A 29 5.43 -2.01 13.43
C ALA A 29 4.00 -2.56 13.55
N ALA A 30 3.69 -3.51 12.67
CA ALA A 30 2.41 -4.20 12.70
C ALA A 30 2.27 -5.00 14.00
N PRO A 31 1.05 -5.15 14.52
CA PRO A 31 0.73 -6.14 15.54
C PRO A 31 1.19 -7.55 15.10
N SER A 32 1.62 -8.38 16.05
CA SER A 32 2.17 -9.71 15.76
C SER A 32 1.19 -10.70 15.11
N ASP A 33 -0.10 -10.38 15.15
CA ASP A 33 -1.19 -11.15 14.55
C ASP A 33 -1.52 -10.76 13.10
N LEU A 34 -0.87 -9.73 12.55
CA LEU A 34 -1.05 -9.26 11.17
C LEU A 34 0.23 -9.44 10.35
N HIS A 35 0.09 -9.91 9.12
CA HIS A 35 1.18 -9.96 8.15
C HIS A 35 1.04 -8.81 7.16
N VAL A 36 1.87 -7.77 7.34
CA VAL A 36 1.82 -6.57 6.49
C VAL A 36 2.84 -6.68 5.36
N ILE A 37 2.34 -6.70 4.14
CA ILE A 37 3.15 -6.62 2.92
C ILE A 37 3.22 -5.15 2.51
N THR A 38 4.41 -4.56 2.62
CA THR A 38 4.62 -3.15 2.30
C THR A 38 5.18 -2.99 0.90
N ILE A 39 4.51 -2.17 0.09
CA ILE A 39 4.90 -1.84 -1.28
C ILE A 39 5.11 -0.34 -1.37
N ASN A 40 6.25 0.06 -1.92
CA ASN A 40 6.57 1.46 -2.14
C ASN A 40 6.05 1.89 -3.51
N CYS A 41 5.04 2.75 -3.54
CA CYS A 41 4.49 3.31 -4.77
C CYS A 41 5.28 4.52 -5.30
N ALA A 42 6.24 5.05 -4.53
CA ALA A 42 7.08 6.18 -4.94
C ALA A 42 8.34 5.76 -5.72
N THR A 43 8.51 4.47 -6.02
CA THR A 43 9.61 4.00 -6.86
C THR A 43 9.40 4.47 -8.30
N PRO A 44 10.46 4.91 -9.00
CA PRO A 44 10.36 5.30 -10.40
C PRO A 44 9.82 4.12 -11.18
N SER A 45 8.87 4.41 -12.09
CA SER A 45 8.12 3.43 -12.89
C SER A 45 9.04 2.32 -13.41
N SER A 46 9.09 1.20 -12.68
CA SER A 46 9.69 -0.03 -13.16
C SER A 46 8.84 -0.53 -14.32
N THR A 47 9.35 -1.43 -15.15
CA THR A 47 8.62 -1.97 -16.31
C THR A 47 7.28 -2.62 -15.93
N ILE A 48 7.08 -2.89 -14.64
CA ILE A 48 5.97 -3.66 -14.07
C ILE A 48 5.12 -2.79 -13.12
N GLY A 49 5.64 -1.65 -12.65
CA GLY A 49 4.96 -0.74 -11.73
C GLY A 49 4.78 -1.28 -10.31
N PRO A 50 4.38 -0.43 -9.34
CA PRO A 50 4.21 -0.81 -7.93
C PRO A 50 3.27 -2.01 -7.72
N LEU A 51 2.17 -2.07 -8.47
CA LEU A 51 1.19 -3.15 -8.29
C LEU A 51 1.67 -4.49 -8.84
N GLY A 52 2.55 -4.50 -9.84
CA GLY A 52 3.14 -5.76 -10.28
C GLY A 52 4.33 -6.20 -9.44
N GLU A 53 5.03 -5.27 -8.79
CA GLU A 53 5.95 -5.60 -7.69
C GLU A 53 5.19 -6.25 -6.53
N ALA A 54 4.03 -5.70 -6.15
CA ALA A 54 3.13 -6.31 -5.17
C ALA A 54 2.74 -7.73 -5.58
N GLN A 55 2.29 -7.91 -6.82
CA GLN A 55 1.91 -9.23 -7.34
C GLN A 55 3.08 -10.22 -7.26
N GLN A 56 4.29 -9.82 -7.69
CA GLN A 56 5.46 -10.68 -7.62
C GLN A 56 5.85 -11.04 -6.19
N GLN A 57 5.79 -10.07 -5.26
CA GLN A 57 6.11 -10.31 -3.86
C GLN A 57 5.12 -11.28 -3.22
N ILE A 58 3.82 -11.12 -3.50
CA ILE A 58 2.78 -12.04 -3.03
C ILE A 58 2.97 -13.44 -3.63
N LEU A 59 3.26 -13.53 -4.93
CA LEU A 59 3.53 -14.82 -5.58
C LEU A 59 4.78 -15.51 -5.02
N ARG A 60 5.83 -14.76 -4.67
CA ARG A 60 7.01 -15.32 -4.00
C ARG A 60 6.67 -15.84 -2.62
N LEU A 61 5.93 -15.08 -1.81
CA LEU A 61 5.49 -15.54 -0.48
C LEU A 61 4.65 -16.82 -0.58
N LEU A 62 3.67 -16.85 -1.49
CA LEU A 62 2.86 -18.04 -1.76
C LEU A 62 3.67 -19.24 -2.30
N GLY A 63 4.88 -19.00 -2.84
CA GLY A 63 5.79 -20.02 -3.38
C GLY A 63 6.90 -20.47 -2.42
N GLU A 64 7.42 -19.57 -1.58
CA GLU A 64 8.49 -19.80 -0.60
C GLU A 64 7.97 -20.53 0.64
N GLU A 65 6.73 -20.27 1.09
CA GLU A 65 6.11 -20.99 2.21
C GLU A 65 5.35 -22.26 1.79
N ALA A 66 5.10 -22.45 0.49
CA ALA A 66 4.56 -23.71 -0.03
C ALA A 66 5.54 -24.90 0.04
N ASP A 67 6.78 -24.68 0.53
CA ASP A 67 7.72 -25.73 0.93
C ASP A 67 7.57 -26.18 2.40
N LEU A 68 6.65 -25.58 3.18
CA LEU A 68 6.21 -26.14 4.45
C LEU A 68 5.14 -27.24 4.20
N PRO A 69 5.25 -28.41 4.84
CA PRO A 69 4.48 -29.59 4.44
C PRO A 69 3.05 -29.51 4.95
N SER A 70 2.13 -28.84 4.24
CA SER A 70 0.66 -29.07 4.30
C SER A 70 -0.15 -28.19 3.32
N ALA A 71 0.00 -28.35 1.99
CA ALA A 71 -1.10 -28.06 1.03
C ALA A 71 -0.78 -28.54 -0.41
N PRO A 72 -1.26 -29.71 -0.85
CA PRO A 72 -1.09 -30.16 -2.24
C PRO A 72 -1.89 -29.36 -3.28
N SER A 73 -2.82 -28.48 -2.87
CA SER A 73 -3.69 -27.69 -3.77
C SER A 73 -3.05 -26.43 -4.34
N VAL A 74 -2.02 -25.88 -3.68
CA VAL A 74 -1.43 -24.57 -4.00
C VAL A 74 -0.53 -24.66 -5.25
N ARG A 75 0.28 -25.72 -5.38
CA ARG A 75 1.13 -25.94 -6.57
C ARG A 75 0.34 -26.31 -7.83
N ALA A 76 -0.76 -27.05 -7.68
CA ALA A 76 -1.61 -27.43 -8.80
C ALA A 76 -2.30 -26.22 -9.42
N GLY A 77 -2.83 -25.29 -8.62
CA GLY A 77 -3.48 -24.07 -9.11
C GLY A 77 -2.54 -23.09 -9.82
N MET A 78 -1.26 -23.02 -9.40
CA MET A 78 -0.26 -22.16 -10.04
C MET A 78 0.16 -22.67 -11.42
N ARG A 79 0.31 -24.00 -11.57
CA ARG A 79 0.57 -24.62 -12.87
C ARG A 79 -0.63 -24.54 -13.81
N PHE A 80 -1.84 -24.66 -13.27
CA PHE A 80 -3.07 -24.57 -14.08
C PHE A 80 -3.22 -23.19 -14.74
N TRP A 81 -2.91 -22.10 -14.02
CA TRP A 81 -2.97 -20.73 -14.56
C TRP A 81 -1.86 -20.36 -15.55
N LEU A 82 -0.70 -21.03 -15.49
CA LEU A 82 0.37 -20.85 -16.47
C LEU A 82 0.11 -21.59 -17.79
N LEU A 83 -0.89 -22.48 -17.83
CA LEU A 83 -1.20 -23.37 -18.96
C LEU A 83 -2.63 -23.23 -19.48
N GLU A 84 -3.55 -22.61 -18.76
CA GLU A 84 -4.89 -22.31 -19.25
C GLU A 84 -4.89 -21.06 -20.13
N ASP A 85 -5.05 -21.30 -21.43
CA ASP A 85 -5.28 -20.35 -22.52
C ASP A 85 -6.69 -19.68 -22.38
N THR A 86 -6.91 -19.02 -21.24
CA THR A 86 -8.13 -18.26 -20.95
C THR A 86 -7.96 -16.86 -21.54
N PRO A 87 -8.96 -16.26 -22.21
CA PRO A 87 -8.86 -14.90 -22.74
C PRO A 87 -8.27 -13.98 -21.67
N GLU A 88 -7.15 -13.32 -22.00
CA GLU A 88 -6.29 -12.62 -21.04
C GLU A 88 -7.13 -11.81 -20.05
N ALA A 89 -7.29 -12.35 -18.85
CA ALA A 89 -8.05 -11.67 -17.83
C ALA A 89 -7.42 -10.28 -17.60
N PRO A 90 -8.25 -9.21 -17.50
CA PRO A 90 -7.73 -7.88 -17.26
C PRO A 90 -6.83 -7.91 -16.03
N TYR A 91 -5.73 -7.16 -16.09
CA TYR A 91 -4.63 -7.27 -15.13
C TYR A 91 -5.10 -7.11 -13.68
N GLU A 92 -6.08 -6.23 -13.44
CA GLU A 92 -6.72 -6.00 -12.16
C GLU A 92 -7.33 -7.27 -11.57
N SER A 93 -7.94 -8.11 -12.43
CA SER A 93 -8.53 -9.38 -12.00
C SER A 93 -7.47 -10.38 -11.58
N ARG A 94 -6.33 -10.40 -12.27
CA ARG A 94 -5.18 -11.24 -11.91
C ARG A 94 -4.57 -10.81 -10.59
N LEU A 95 -4.39 -9.50 -10.39
CA LEU A 95 -3.91 -8.95 -9.12
C LEU A 95 -4.86 -9.28 -7.96
N VAL A 96 -6.15 -9.03 -8.13
CA VAL A 96 -7.18 -9.33 -7.11
C VAL A 96 -7.19 -10.82 -6.77
N ALA A 97 -7.11 -11.71 -7.77
CA ALA A 97 -7.06 -13.16 -7.53
C ALA A 97 -5.85 -13.58 -6.68
N VAL A 98 -4.67 -13.01 -6.97
CA VAL A 98 -3.44 -13.28 -6.20
C VAL A 98 -3.57 -12.74 -4.76
N CYS A 99 -4.11 -11.53 -4.59
CA CYS A 99 -4.32 -10.93 -3.28
C CYS A 99 -5.35 -11.70 -2.44
N ASN A 100 -6.47 -12.13 -3.03
CA ASN A 100 -7.50 -12.88 -2.32
C ASN A 100 -6.99 -14.26 -1.89
N ARG A 101 -6.16 -14.89 -2.74
CA ARG A 101 -5.50 -16.15 -2.37
C ARG A 101 -4.54 -15.99 -1.19
N LEU A 102 -3.82 -14.87 -1.12
CA LEU A 102 -3.02 -14.55 0.06
C LEU A 102 -3.91 -14.36 1.29
N ALA A 103 -5.02 -13.65 1.16
CA ALA A 103 -5.98 -13.48 2.25
C ALA A 103 -6.51 -14.84 2.74
N GLU A 104 -6.84 -15.77 1.83
CA GLU A 104 -7.24 -17.13 2.19
C GLU A 104 -6.11 -17.91 2.89
N TRP A 105 -4.89 -17.86 2.33
CA TRP A 105 -3.74 -18.58 2.87
C TRP A 105 -3.37 -18.12 4.28
N ASP A 106 -3.44 -16.81 4.55
CA ASP A 106 -3.11 -16.22 5.86
C ASP A 106 -4.34 -16.13 6.81
N ASN A 107 -5.43 -16.84 6.51
CA ASN A 107 -6.69 -16.80 7.26
C ASN A 107 -7.20 -15.37 7.54
N GLY A 108 -7.05 -14.48 6.56
CA GLY A 108 -7.51 -13.10 6.59
C GLY A 108 -6.60 -12.13 7.34
N ARG A 109 -5.42 -12.56 7.78
CA ARG A 109 -4.49 -11.73 8.60
C ARG A 109 -3.53 -10.87 7.77
N ALA A 110 -3.51 -11.10 6.46
CA ALA A 110 -2.64 -10.36 5.56
C ALA A 110 -3.22 -8.97 5.27
N VAL A 111 -2.35 -7.97 5.18
CA VAL A 111 -2.70 -6.59 4.83
C VAL A 111 -1.71 -6.09 3.78
N LEU A 112 -2.21 -5.51 2.69
CA LEU A 112 -1.36 -4.85 1.70
C LEU A 112 -1.23 -3.37 2.04
N CYS A 113 -0.03 -2.95 2.46
CA CYS A 113 0.28 -1.57 2.77
C CYS A 113 0.98 -0.89 1.58
N LEU A 114 0.35 0.13 1.02
CA LEU A 114 0.88 0.94 -0.08
C LEU A 114 1.43 2.24 0.48
N THR A 115 2.74 2.43 0.46
CA THR A 115 3.40 3.65 0.96
C THR A 115 3.72 4.60 -0.18
N GLY A 116 3.66 5.91 0.07
CA GLY A 116 4.04 6.91 -0.93
C GLY A 116 3.05 7.03 -2.07
N ILE A 117 1.75 6.88 -1.75
CA ILE A 117 0.67 6.90 -2.75
C ILE A 117 0.60 8.25 -3.50
N ASP A 118 1.08 9.32 -2.87
CA ASP A 118 1.13 10.67 -3.46
C ASP A 118 2.04 10.77 -4.68
N SER A 119 3.02 9.87 -4.78
CA SER A 119 3.98 9.80 -5.89
C SER A 119 3.73 8.60 -6.80
N ALA A 120 2.62 7.88 -6.59
CA ALA A 120 2.25 6.76 -7.45
C ALA A 120 1.97 7.24 -8.87
N ASP A 121 2.33 6.41 -9.84
CA ASP A 121 2.00 6.71 -11.23
C ASP A 121 0.47 6.70 -11.47
N PRO A 122 -0.03 7.44 -12.47
CA PRO A 122 -1.46 7.53 -12.73
C PRO A 122 -2.13 6.20 -13.05
N ALA A 123 -1.41 5.22 -13.63
CA ALA A 123 -1.98 3.92 -13.94
C ALA A 123 -2.22 3.10 -12.67
N THR A 124 -1.30 3.16 -11.70
CA THR A 124 -1.48 2.57 -10.36
C THR A 124 -2.71 3.15 -9.65
N LEU A 125 -2.87 4.48 -9.64
CA LEU A 125 -4.02 5.12 -9.00
C LEU A 125 -5.35 4.78 -9.69
N SER A 126 -5.37 4.77 -11.02
CA SER A 126 -6.54 4.36 -11.82
C SER A 126 -6.94 2.90 -11.55
N MET A 127 -5.94 2.02 -11.45
CA MET A 127 -6.15 0.61 -11.13
C MET A 127 -6.72 0.41 -9.73
N LEU A 128 -6.16 1.09 -8.73
CA LEU A 128 -6.70 1.07 -7.37
C LEU A 128 -8.14 1.59 -7.33
N GLY A 129 -8.43 2.67 -8.07
CA GLY A 129 -9.78 3.18 -8.22
C GLY A 129 -10.74 2.15 -8.81
N THR A 130 -10.31 1.41 -9.84
CA THR A 130 -11.11 0.35 -10.49
C THR A 130 -11.37 -0.82 -9.54
N ILE A 131 -10.37 -1.21 -8.74
CA ILE A 131 -10.51 -2.29 -7.76
C ILE A 131 -11.48 -1.86 -6.65
N LEU A 132 -11.29 -0.66 -6.08
CA LEU A 132 -12.10 -0.14 -4.97
C LEU A 132 -13.54 0.17 -5.36
N GLN A 133 -13.83 0.42 -6.65
CA GLN A 133 -15.20 0.59 -7.15
C GLN A 133 -16.09 -0.65 -6.99
N ARG A 134 -15.49 -1.83 -6.82
CA ARG A 134 -16.20 -3.10 -6.68
C ARG A 134 -16.10 -3.57 -5.23
N PRO A 135 -17.07 -3.22 -4.36
CA PRO A 135 -17.05 -3.70 -2.98
C PRO A 135 -16.99 -5.23 -2.96
N ASP A 136 -16.28 -5.78 -1.97
CA ASP A 136 -16.06 -7.22 -1.77
C ASP A 136 -15.27 -7.94 -2.88
N TRP A 137 -14.81 -7.24 -3.92
CA TRP A 137 -14.00 -7.86 -4.97
C TRP A 137 -12.61 -8.23 -4.46
N LEU A 138 -12.00 -7.33 -3.67
CA LEU A 138 -10.74 -7.53 -2.99
C LEU A 138 -11.00 -7.84 -1.51
N GLN A 139 -10.68 -9.06 -1.09
CA GLN A 139 -10.84 -9.52 0.30
C GLN A 139 -9.64 -9.14 1.19
N LEU A 140 -8.51 -8.80 0.56
CA LEU A 140 -7.31 -8.36 1.23
C LEU A 140 -7.45 -6.86 1.60
N PRO A 141 -7.42 -6.49 2.89
CA PRO A 141 -7.48 -5.08 3.29
C PRO A 141 -6.31 -4.29 2.70
N LEU A 142 -6.62 -3.08 2.24
CA LEU A 142 -5.64 -2.15 1.69
C LEU A 142 -5.40 -1.04 2.71
N LEU A 143 -4.14 -0.82 3.06
CA LEU A 143 -3.70 0.31 3.88
C LEU A 143 -2.86 1.25 3.02
N MET A 144 -3.45 2.36 2.57
CA MET A 144 -2.78 3.34 1.73
C MET A 144 -2.24 4.47 2.60
N LEU A 145 -0.95 4.77 2.50
CA LEU A 145 -0.30 5.83 3.27
C LEU A 145 0.09 6.98 2.35
N SER A 146 -0.37 8.16 2.73
CA SER A 146 -0.16 9.43 2.07
C SER A 146 0.50 10.41 3.06
N GLN A 147 1.50 11.14 2.59
CA GLN A 147 2.07 12.26 3.33
C GLN A 147 1.05 13.40 3.45
N THR A 148 0.27 13.67 2.39
CA THR A 148 -0.67 14.78 2.33
C THR A 148 -1.89 14.45 1.48
N LEU A 149 -3.08 14.88 1.90
CA LEU A 149 -4.28 14.88 1.04
C LEU A 149 -4.27 16.03 0.02
N ALA A 150 -3.09 16.41 -0.47
CA ALA A 150 -2.92 17.46 -1.46
C ALA A 150 -2.46 16.81 -2.77
N GLY A 151 -3.33 16.83 -3.78
CA GLY A 151 -3.08 16.27 -5.10
C GLY A 151 -4.36 15.67 -5.69
N ASP A 152 -4.70 16.07 -6.91
CA ASP A 152 -6.00 15.78 -7.54
C ASP A 152 -6.32 14.27 -7.52
N ALA A 153 -5.35 13.41 -7.81
CA ALA A 153 -5.54 11.97 -7.87
C ALA A 153 -5.71 11.31 -6.49
N VAL A 154 -4.98 11.77 -5.46
CA VAL A 154 -5.14 11.27 -4.08
C VAL A 154 -6.45 11.75 -3.47
N VAL A 155 -6.85 12.99 -3.79
CA VAL A 155 -8.16 13.55 -3.40
C VAL A 155 -9.28 12.75 -4.06
N GLU A 156 -9.20 12.45 -5.35
CA GLU A 156 -10.20 11.62 -6.03
C GLU A 156 -10.30 10.22 -5.40
N LEU A 157 -9.17 9.60 -5.09
CA LEU A 157 -9.13 8.30 -4.42
C LEU A 157 -9.76 8.36 -3.03
N ALA A 158 -9.46 9.41 -2.25
CA ALA A 158 -10.02 9.64 -0.93
C ALA A 158 -11.55 9.82 -0.98
N GLU A 159 -12.04 10.67 -1.89
CA GLU A 159 -13.47 10.89 -2.10
C GLU A 159 -14.19 9.59 -2.49
N ARG A 160 -13.57 8.80 -3.38
CA ARG A 160 -14.10 7.50 -3.78
C ARG A 160 -14.19 6.52 -2.61
N LEU A 161 -13.17 6.48 -1.75
CA LEU A 161 -13.20 5.66 -0.54
C LEU A 161 -14.31 6.09 0.41
N ARG A 162 -14.49 7.39 0.64
CA ARG A 162 -15.58 7.92 1.46
C ARG A 162 -16.96 7.53 0.94
N GLN A 163 -17.15 7.64 -0.38
CA GLN A 163 -18.42 7.32 -1.02
C GLN A 163 -18.79 5.84 -0.91
N ILE A 164 -17.81 4.94 -0.96
CA ILE A 164 -18.05 3.48 -1.01
C ILE A 164 -18.02 2.86 0.39
N PHE A 165 -17.07 3.27 1.24
CA PHE A 165 -16.76 2.63 2.52
C PHE A 165 -17.05 3.53 3.74
N GLY A 166 -17.52 4.76 3.52
CA GLY A 166 -17.87 5.74 4.56
C GLY A 166 -16.72 6.68 4.93
N GLU A 167 -17.04 7.75 5.67
CA GLU A 167 -16.09 8.80 6.06
C GLU A 167 -14.86 8.25 6.80
N ASP A 168 -15.06 7.24 7.63
CA ASP A 168 -13.99 6.65 8.45
C ASP A 168 -12.95 5.87 7.62
N ALA A 169 -13.19 5.67 6.31
CA ALA A 169 -12.22 5.05 5.39
C ALA A 169 -11.02 5.97 5.09
N VAL A 170 -11.12 7.26 5.40
CA VAL A 170 -10.03 8.24 5.23
C VAL A 170 -9.70 8.86 6.56
N LEU A 171 -8.53 8.51 7.11
CA LEU A 171 -8.07 8.98 8.41
C LEU A 171 -6.93 9.98 8.24
N GLN A 172 -7.07 11.16 8.86
CA GLN A 172 -6.00 12.15 8.90
C GLN A 172 -5.28 12.05 10.24
N LEU A 173 -4.04 11.56 10.21
CA LEU A 173 -3.18 11.62 11.38
C LEU A 173 -2.70 13.05 11.54
N SER A 174 -3.01 13.64 12.70
CA SER A 174 -2.46 14.93 13.08
C SER A 174 -0.94 14.79 13.15
N SER A 175 -0.26 15.22 12.09
CA SER A 175 1.13 15.63 12.24
C SER A 175 1.08 16.84 13.16
N GLU A 176 1.53 16.70 14.41
CA GLU A 176 2.29 17.80 14.99
C GLU A 176 3.26 18.25 13.90
N PRO A 177 3.27 19.55 13.52
CA PRO A 177 4.16 20.02 12.48
C PRO A 177 5.53 19.51 12.87
N ALA A 178 6.16 18.74 11.97
CA ALA A 178 7.58 18.48 12.08
C ALA A 178 8.18 19.87 12.32
N ALA A 179 8.70 20.09 13.53
CA ALA A 179 9.28 21.36 13.92
C ALA A 179 10.11 21.83 12.75
N ASP A 180 9.76 23.01 12.22
CA ASP A 180 10.35 23.63 11.06
C ASP A 180 11.83 23.23 10.94
N LEU A 181 12.09 22.24 10.08
CA LEU A 181 13.28 22.27 9.27
C LEU A 181 12.96 23.21 8.11
N SER A 182 12.49 24.42 8.43
CA SER A 182 13.10 25.62 7.87
C SER A 182 14.58 25.43 8.14
N ALA A 183 15.24 24.75 7.19
CA ALA A 183 16.64 24.91 6.97
C ALA A 183 16.80 26.42 6.83
N ALA A 184 17.20 27.03 7.96
CA ALA A 184 17.67 28.38 8.01
C ALA A 184 18.52 28.56 6.76
N SER A 185 18.12 29.50 5.90
CA SER A 185 18.91 29.93 4.77
C SER A 185 20.35 30.05 5.28
N PHE A 186 21.21 29.15 4.85
CA PHE A 186 22.60 29.18 5.26
C PHE A 186 23.17 30.47 4.66
N GLU A 187 23.30 31.51 5.48
CA GLU A 187 23.79 32.81 5.06
C GLU A 187 25.27 32.70 4.75
N TRP A 188 25.59 32.51 3.47
CA TRP A 188 26.95 32.45 2.94
C TRP A 188 27.81 33.66 3.34
N ASP A 189 27.19 34.81 3.58
CA ASP A 189 27.85 36.06 3.97
C ASP A 189 28.36 36.08 5.43
N SER A 190 28.04 35.06 6.23
CA SER A 190 28.49 34.94 7.62
C SER A 190 29.77 34.10 7.79
N LEU A 191 30.32 33.54 6.70
CA LEU A 191 31.54 32.73 6.77
C LEU A 191 32.81 33.60 6.93
N PRO A 192 33.68 33.32 7.92
CA PRO A 192 34.95 34.02 8.07
C PRO A 192 35.81 33.89 6.81
N ALA A 193 36.45 34.99 6.39
CA ALA A 193 37.29 35.05 5.18
C ALA A 193 38.43 34.01 5.14
N ALA A 194 38.75 33.37 6.27
CA ALA A 194 39.73 32.29 6.36
C ALA A 194 39.30 31.00 5.63
N VAL A 195 38.01 30.82 5.29
CA VAL A 195 37.49 29.58 4.69
C VAL A 195 37.46 29.62 3.15
N LEU A 196 37.56 30.82 2.53
CA LEU A 196 37.43 31.00 1.07
C LEU A 196 38.75 30.92 0.28
N ARG A 197 39.77 30.24 0.81
CA ARG A 197 41.05 30.05 0.09
C ARG A 197 41.31 28.59 -0.26
N THR A 198 40.90 28.21 -1.47
CA THR A 198 41.59 27.24 -2.33
C THR A 198 41.40 27.66 -3.78
#